data_AF-A0A7V2RT12-F1
#
_entry.id   AF-A0A7V2RT12-F1
#
_cell.length_a   1.000
_cell.length_b   1.000
_cell.length_c   1.000
_cell.angle_alpha   90.00
_cell.angle_beta   90.00
_cell.angle_gamma   90.00
#
_symmetry.space_group_name_H-M   'P 1'
#
loop_
_entity.id
_entity.type
_entity.pdbx_description
1 polymer ?
#
loop_
_entity_poly.entity_id
_entity_poly.type
_entity_poly.pdbx_seq_one_letter_code
_entity_poly.pdbx_strand_id
1 'polypeptide(L)'
;FSWFPIQEVAKLFAGIFVTIIPTIAILRAGTEGALASVVRLVTTVDGEPVNAMYFWATGLLSSFLDNAPTYLVFFNTAGGDPEILTGPLATTLLAISAGAVFMGANTYIGNAPNFMVRAIAEESGVRMPSFFGYMAWSGLVLLPLFALVTLIWFV
;
A
#
# COMPACT_ATOMS: atom_id res chain seq x y z
N PHE A 1 21.03 18.25 14.51
CA PHE A 1 20.24 17.97 13.30
C PHE A 1 21.16 17.31 12.30
N SER A 2 20.85 16.09 11.85
CA SER A 2 21.61 15.31 10.87
C SER A 2 20.82 15.22 9.57
N TRP A 3 21.51 15.30 8.43
CA TRP A 3 20.89 15.09 7.11
C TRP A 3 20.79 13.61 6.73
N PHE A 4 21.39 12.73 7.52
CA PHE A 4 21.52 11.31 7.19
C PHE A 4 20.16 10.60 6.97
N PRO A 5 19.14 10.74 7.86
CA PRO A 5 17.84 10.10 7.64
C PRO A 5 17.15 10.53 6.34
N ILE A 6 17.27 11.81 5.98
CA ILE A 6 16.68 12.38 4.76
C ILE A 6 17.37 11.78 3.53
N GLN A 7 18.69 11.63 3.55
CA GLN A 7 19.45 11.03 2.45
C GLN A 7 19.11 9.55 2.25
N GLU A 8 18.87 8.79 3.32
CA GLU A 8 18.44 7.39 3.21
C GLU A 8 17.06 7.26 2.59
N VAL A 9 16.09 8.06 3.07
CA VAL A 9 14.74 8.10 2.50
C VAL A 9 14.77 8.48 1.02
N ALA A 10 15.55 9.49 0.64
CA ALA A 10 15.65 9.92 -0.76
C ALA A 10 16.19 8.81 -1.68
N LYS A 11 17.22 8.07 -1.25
CA LYS A 11 17.77 6.94 -2.02
C LYS A 11 16.78 5.79 -2.14
N LEU A 12 16.09 5.45 -1.05
CA LEU A 12 15.07 4.41 -1.03
C LEU A 12 13.94 4.72 -2.02
N PHE A 13 13.40 5.94 -1.96
CA PHE A 13 12.32 6.36 -2.85
C PHE A 13 12.77 6.42 -4.31
N ALA A 14 13.95 6.94 -4.61
CA ALA A 14 14.49 6.91 -5.96
C ALA A 14 14.57 5.47 -6.52
N GLY A 15 15.03 4.51 -5.71
CA GLY A 15 15.05 3.09 -6.09
C GLY A 15 13.65 2.51 -6.34
N ILE A 16 12.70 2.75 -5.44
CA ILE A 16 11.32 2.27 -5.57
C ILE A 16 10.64 2.85 -6.84
N PHE A 17 10.76 4.15 -7.08
CA PHE A 17 10.13 4.79 -8.26
C PHE A 17 10.77 4.39 -9.59
N VAL A 18 12.07 4.11 -9.64
CA VAL A 18 12.70 3.58 -10.86
C VAL A 18 12.23 2.15 -11.13
N THR A 19 12.12 1.32 -10.08
CA THR A 19 11.77 -0.10 -10.22
C THR A 19 10.27 -0.35 -10.40
N ILE A 20 9.39 0.59 -10.02
CA ILE A 20 7.94 0.42 -10.19
C ILE A 20 7.49 0.59 -11.65
N ILE A 21 8.23 1.34 -12.48
CA ILE A 21 7.89 1.58 -13.89
C ILE A 21 7.70 0.28 -14.68
N PRO A 22 8.66 -0.68 -14.72
CA PRO A 22 8.46 -1.95 -15.40
C PRO A 22 7.35 -2.78 -14.76
N THR A 23 7.18 -2.74 -13.44
CA THR A 23 6.10 -3.45 -12.73
C THR A 23 4.72 -2.95 -13.15
N ILE A 24 4.52 -1.63 -13.26
CA ILE A 24 3.26 -1.05 -13.75
C ILE A 24 2.99 -1.46 -15.19
N ALA A 25 4.02 -1.49 -16.05
CA ALA A 25 3.87 -1.95 -17.42
C ALA A 25 3.40 -3.42 -17.51
N ILE A 26 3.93 -4.30 -16.64
CA ILE A 26 3.49 -5.69 -16.54
C ILE A 26 2.06 -5.80 -16.00
N LEU A 27 1.69 -5.00 -15.01
CA LEU A 27 0.33 -4.97 -14.46
C LEU A 27 -0.71 -4.49 -15.47
N ARG A 28 -0.36 -3.54 -16.34
CA ARG A 28 -1.22 -3.08 -17.44
C ARG A 28 -1.53 -4.17 -18.47
N ALA A 29 -0.72 -5.23 -18.55
CA ALA A 29 -1.05 -6.40 -19.35
C ALA A 29 -2.23 -7.22 -18.77
N GLY A 30 -2.70 -6.88 -17.55
CA GLY A 30 -3.94 -7.39 -16.99
C GLY A 30 -3.92 -8.90 -16.73
N THR A 31 -5.03 -9.57 -17.03
CA THR A 31 -5.22 -11.02 -16.84
C THR A 31 -4.38 -11.90 -17.75
N GLU A 32 -3.74 -11.33 -18.77
CA GLU A 32 -2.77 -12.03 -19.64
C GLU A 32 -1.31 -11.77 -19.23
N GLY A 33 -1.09 -10.88 -18.26
CA GLY A 33 0.23 -10.55 -17.73
C GLY A 33 0.72 -11.53 -16.64
N ALA A 34 1.99 -11.40 -16.27
CA ALA A 34 2.62 -12.22 -15.24
C ALA A 34 1.98 -12.08 -13.84
N LEU A 35 1.13 -11.07 -13.63
CA LEU A 35 0.46 -10.77 -12.35
C LEU A 35 -1.05 -11.09 -12.36
N ALA A 36 -1.51 -11.89 -13.32
CA ALA A 36 -2.91 -12.32 -13.43
C ALA A 36 -3.46 -13.00 -12.16
N SER A 37 -2.60 -13.62 -11.34
CA SER A 37 -2.97 -14.17 -10.04
C SER A 37 -3.39 -13.08 -9.03
N VAL A 38 -2.73 -11.93 -9.04
CA VAL A 38 -3.07 -10.79 -8.17
C VAL A 38 -4.38 -10.15 -8.63
N VAL A 39 -4.57 -10.00 -9.95
CA VAL A 39 -5.83 -9.52 -10.53
C VAL A 39 -6.99 -10.44 -10.14
N ARG A 40 -6.82 -11.76 -10.31
CA ARG A 40 -7.86 -12.76 -9.97
C ARG A 40 -8.19 -12.84 -8.48
N LEU A 41 -7.29 -12.41 -7.60
CA LEU A 41 -7.57 -12.34 -6.15
C LEU A 41 -8.52 -11.19 -5.79
N VAL A 42 -8.59 -10.15 -6.64
CA VAL A 42 -9.35 -8.92 -6.36
C VAL A 42 -10.57 -8.75 -7.28
N THR A 43 -10.80 -9.66 -8.22
CA THR A 43 -11.96 -9.66 -9.13
C THR A 43 -12.80 -10.93 -8.97
N THR A 44 -14.10 -10.83 -9.17
CA THR A 44 -14.99 -12.00 -9.25
C THR A 44 -14.76 -12.79 -10.55
N VAL A 45 -15.40 -13.96 -10.66
CA VAL A 45 -15.39 -14.78 -11.88
C VAL A 45 -15.99 -14.02 -13.07
N ASP A 46 -16.94 -13.12 -12.81
CA ASP A 46 -17.59 -12.28 -13.82
C ASP A 46 -16.78 -11.03 -14.18
N GLY A 47 -15.61 -10.81 -13.54
CA GLY A 47 -14.72 -9.68 -13.80
C GLY A 47 -15.01 -8.43 -12.96
N GLU A 48 -15.96 -8.47 -12.04
CA GLU A 48 -16.31 -7.34 -11.18
C GLU A 48 -15.31 -7.18 -10.02
N PRO A 49 -14.91 -5.95 -9.65
CA PRO A 49 -13.99 -5.72 -8.55
C PRO A 49 -14.60 -6.05 -7.19
N VAL A 50 -13.83 -6.74 -6.34
CA VAL A 50 -14.22 -7.02 -4.95
C VAL A 50 -13.55 -6.00 -4.04
N ASN A 51 -14.29 -4.95 -3.66
CA ASN A 51 -13.75 -3.80 -2.91
C ASN A 51 -13.02 -4.18 -1.63
N ALA A 52 -13.55 -5.13 -0.83
CA ALA A 52 -12.87 -5.63 0.35
C ALA A 52 -11.51 -6.25 0.02
N MET A 53 -11.41 -7.02 -1.07
CA MET A 53 -10.13 -7.61 -1.49
C MET A 53 -9.17 -6.54 -2.00
N TYR A 54 -9.65 -5.55 -2.75
CA TYR A 54 -8.84 -4.39 -3.14
C TYR A 54 -8.29 -3.64 -1.92
N PHE A 55 -9.10 -3.39 -0.89
CA PHE A 55 -8.65 -2.72 0.34
C PHE A 55 -7.52 -3.50 1.03
N TRP A 56 -7.70 -4.80 1.25
CA TRP A 56 -6.71 -5.64 1.94
C TRP A 56 -5.47 -5.94 1.10
N ALA A 57 -5.62 -6.22 -0.20
CA ALA A 57 -4.48 -6.49 -1.08
C ALA A 57 -3.62 -5.24 -1.27
N THR A 58 -4.27 -4.08 -1.50
CA THR A 58 -3.57 -2.79 -1.58
C THR A 58 -2.86 -2.49 -0.26
N GLY A 59 -3.56 -2.64 0.86
CA GLY A 59 -2.98 -2.32 2.15
C GLY A 59 -1.87 -3.26 2.59
N LEU A 60 -1.96 -4.56 2.27
CA LEU A 60 -0.88 -5.51 2.54
C LEU A 60 0.39 -5.12 1.77
N LEU A 61 0.29 -4.83 0.46
CA LEU A 61 1.44 -4.38 -0.31
C LEU A 61 1.99 -3.04 0.24
N SER A 62 1.10 -2.11 0.56
CA SER A 62 1.48 -0.79 1.07
C SER A 62 2.15 -0.85 2.43
N SER A 63 1.90 -1.91 3.21
CA SER A 63 2.58 -2.13 4.49
C SER A 63 4.10 -2.31 4.31
N PHE A 64 4.59 -2.61 3.10
CA PHE A 64 6.00 -2.96 2.86
C PHE A 64 6.68 -2.20 1.71
N LEU A 65 5.94 -1.47 0.87
CA LEU A 65 6.49 -0.81 -0.31
C LEU A 65 6.56 0.71 -0.13
N ASP A 66 5.40 1.35 -0.23
CA ASP A 66 5.09 2.76 0.04
C ASP A 66 3.66 2.98 -0.51
N ASN A 67 2.95 4.00 -0.04
CA ASN A 67 1.57 4.23 -0.45
C ASN A 67 1.42 4.64 -1.93
N ALA A 68 2.32 5.48 -2.46
CA ALA A 68 2.22 6.00 -3.83
C ALA A 68 2.41 4.92 -4.92
N PRO A 69 3.50 4.13 -4.93
CA PRO A 69 3.65 3.04 -5.90
C PRO A 69 2.57 1.96 -5.72
N THR A 70 2.14 1.69 -4.49
CA THR A 70 1.07 0.72 -4.22
C THR A 70 -0.27 1.17 -4.79
N TYR A 71 -0.62 2.45 -4.60
CA TYR A 71 -1.81 3.06 -5.21
C TYR A 71 -1.75 2.91 -6.74
N LEU A 72 -0.62 3.23 -7.38
CA LEU A 72 -0.49 3.12 -8.83
C LEU A 72 -0.63 1.68 -9.32
N VAL A 73 -0.07 0.70 -8.61
CA VAL A 73 -0.20 -0.72 -8.92
C VAL A 73 -1.68 -1.12 -8.98
N PHE A 74 -2.44 -0.82 -7.91
CA PHE A 74 -3.83 -1.26 -7.84
C PHE A 74 -4.80 -0.40 -8.66
N PHE A 75 -4.49 0.88 -8.86
CA PHE A 75 -5.21 1.74 -9.80
C PHE A 75 -5.14 1.17 -11.23
N ASN A 76 -3.96 0.76 -11.69
CA ASN A 76 -3.81 0.13 -13.00
C ASN A 76 -4.39 -1.29 -13.03
N THR A 77 -4.34 -2.02 -11.92
CA THR A 77 -5.00 -3.35 -11.78
C THR A 77 -6.52 -3.26 -11.89
N ALA A 78 -7.12 -2.16 -11.43
CA ALA A 78 -8.56 -1.89 -11.54
C ALA A 78 -8.97 -1.26 -12.88
N GLY A 79 -8.11 -1.32 -13.91
CA GLY A 79 -8.38 -0.83 -15.26
C GLY A 79 -7.63 0.45 -15.64
N GLY A 80 -7.13 1.22 -14.66
CA GLY A 80 -6.29 2.38 -14.91
C GLY A 80 -6.97 3.57 -15.60
N ASP A 81 -8.29 3.56 -15.71
CA ASP A 81 -9.10 4.63 -16.29
C ASP A 81 -9.64 5.55 -15.18
N PRO A 82 -9.18 6.82 -15.09
CA PRO A 82 -9.65 7.77 -14.09
C PRO A 82 -11.15 8.07 -14.17
N GLU A 83 -11.75 8.11 -15.36
CA GLU A 83 -13.17 8.44 -15.51
C GLU A 83 -14.04 7.30 -14.96
N ILE A 84 -13.66 6.06 -15.25
CA ILE A 84 -14.34 4.88 -14.72
C ILE A 84 -14.14 4.78 -13.19
N LEU A 85 -12.91 4.96 -12.72
CA LEU A 85 -12.55 4.83 -11.30
C LEU A 85 -13.05 5.98 -10.42
N THR A 86 -13.34 7.15 -10.98
CA THR A 86 -13.99 8.25 -10.25
C THR A 86 -15.52 8.26 -10.43
N GLY A 87 -16.03 7.51 -11.40
CA GLY A 87 -17.46 7.33 -11.65
C GLY A 87 -17.97 5.96 -11.20
N PRO A 88 -18.32 5.03 -12.11
CA PRO A 88 -18.93 3.74 -11.77
C PRO A 88 -18.15 2.90 -10.74
N LEU A 89 -16.82 2.98 -10.73
CA LEU A 89 -15.94 2.22 -9.84
C LEU A 89 -15.37 3.08 -8.68
N ALA A 90 -16.05 4.17 -8.31
CA ALA A 90 -15.63 5.06 -7.22
C ALA A 90 -15.36 4.33 -5.89
N THR A 91 -16.16 3.32 -5.54
CA THR A 91 -15.95 2.53 -4.31
C THR A 91 -14.69 1.66 -4.39
N THR A 92 -14.34 1.15 -5.58
CA THR A 92 -13.08 0.43 -5.81
C THR A 92 -11.90 1.37 -5.64
N LEU A 93 -11.98 2.57 -6.21
CA LEU A 93 -10.95 3.59 -6.05
C LEU A 93 -10.80 4.02 -4.58
N LEU A 94 -11.92 4.14 -3.85
CA LEU A 94 -11.92 4.41 -2.42
C LEU A 94 -11.21 3.29 -1.64
N ALA A 95 -11.49 2.03 -1.95
CA ALA A 95 -10.84 0.86 -1.33
C ALA A 95 -9.31 0.87 -1.56
N ILE A 96 -8.88 1.14 -2.79
CA ILE A 96 -7.46 1.27 -3.15
C ILE A 96 -6.82 2.42 -2.36
N SER A 97 -7.47 3.59 -2.36
CA SER A 97 -6.94 4.79 -1.71
C SER A 97 -6.81 4.61 -0.21
N ALA A 98 -7.86 4.07 0.43
CA ALA A 98 -7.88 3.78 1.87
C ALA A 98 -6.85 2.71 2.24
N GLY A 99 -6.75 1.63 1.46
CA GLY A 99 -5.78 0.56 1.70
C GLY A 99 -4.34 1.08 1.62
N ALA A 100 -4.01 1.83 0.57
CA ALA A 100 -2.68 2.42 0.37
C ALA A 100 -2.30 3.38 1.49
N VAL A 101 -3.21 4.25 1.94
CA VAL A 101 -2.87 5.25 2.95
C VAL A 101 -2.88 4.67 4.37
N PHE A 102 -3.91 3.91 4.75
CA PHE A 102 -4.10 3.49 6.14
C PHE A 102 -3.13 2.40 6.55
N MET A 103 -2.89 1.41 5.68
CA MET A 103 -2.08 0.24 6.05
C MET A 103 -0.57 0.47 5.91
N GLY A 104 -0.13 1.58 5.30
CA GLY A 104 1.28 1.99 5.31
C GLY A 104 1.84 2.19 6.73
N ALA A 105 0.99 2.39 7.73
CA ALA A 105 1.37 2.48 9.14
C ALA A 105 1.75 1.14 9.79
N ASN A 106 1.46 -0.01 9.15
CA ASN A 106 1.69 -1.33 9.74
C ASN A 106 3.16 -1.64 9.99
N THR A 107 4.09 -1.04 9.23
CA THR A 107 5.53 -1.28 9.40
C THR A 107 6.34 0.01 9.30
N TYR A 108 7.60 -0.02 9.75
CA TYR A 108 8.50 1.12 9.61
C TYR A 108 8.82 1.47 8.15
N ILE A 109 8.72 0.51 7.23
CA ILE A 109 9.04 0.72 5.82
C ILE A 109 7.81 0.97 4.96
N GLY A 110 6.60 0.85 5.52
CA GLY A 110 5.35 1.02 4.78
C GLY A 110 5.11 2.48 4.34
N ASN A 111 5.77 3.45 4.96
CA ASN A 111 5.89 4.81 4.44
C ASN A 111 7.20 5.47 4.90
N ALA A 112 7.66 6.50 4.16
CA ALA A 112 8.84 7.29 4.51
C ALA A 112 8.79 7.89 5.94
N PRO A 113 7.69 8.55 6.35
CA PRO A 113 7.59 9.17 7.67
C PRO A 113 7.87 8.21 8.83
N ASN A 114 7.39 6.97 8.80
CA ASN A 114 7.59 5.99 9.87
C ASN A 114 9.08 5.66 10.05
N PHE A 115 9.78 5.41 8.94
CA PHE A 115 11.22 5.16 8.94
C PHE A 115 11.99 6.38 9.47
N MET A 116 11.60 7.57 9.03
CA MET A 116 12.25 8.83 9.42
C MET A 116 12.06 9.12 10.92
N VAL A 117 10.84 8.95 11.44
CA VAL A 117 10.54 9.13 12.87
C VAL A 117 11.35 8.13 13.72
N ARG A 118 11.42 6.87 13.28
CA ARG A 118 12.25 5.86 13.95
C ARG A 118 13.73 6.27 13.98
N ALA A 119 14.30 6.65 12.85
CA ALA A 119 15.71 7.05 12.75
C ALA A 119 16.03 8.25 13.66
N ILE A 120 15.17 9.28 13.66
CA ILE A 120 15.33 10.48 14.51
C ILE A 120 15.24 10.12 15.99
N ALA A 121 14.31 9.24 16.37
CA ALA A 121 14.15 8.78 17.75
C ALA A 121 15.38 7.98 18.23
N GLU A 122 15.88 7.07 17.40
CA GLU A 122 17.10 6.28 17.67
C GLU A 122 18.34 7.19 17.79
N GLU A 123 18.52 8.18 16.89
CA GLU A 123 19.59 9.19 16.98
C GLU A 123 19.49 10.03 18.27
N SER A 124 18.28 10.24 18.78
CA SER A 124 18.01 10.99 20.02
C SER A 124 18.14 10.13 21.30
N GLY A 125 18.58 8.88 21.17
CA GLY A 125 18.75 7.95 22.30
C GLY A 125 17.45 7.30 22.79
N VAL A 126 16.34 7.47 22.08
CA VAL A 126 15.07 6.79 22.40
C VAL A 126 15.12 5.38 21.82
N ARG A 127 14.91 4.37 22.67
CA ARG A 127 14.86 2.98 22.24
C ARG A 127 13.57 2.72 21.48
N MET A 128 13.67 2.55 20.18
CA MET A 128 12.54 2.16 19.32
C MET A 128 12.34 0.63 19.33
N PRO A 129 11.08 0.15 19.18
CA PRO A 129 10.82 -1.27 18.95
C PRO A 129 11.56 -1.79 17.73
N SER A 130 11.94 -3.08 17.75
CA SER A 130 12.45 -3.76 16.55
C SER A 130 11.42 -3.77 15.42
N PHE A 131 11.85 -4.06 14.19
CA PHE A 131 10.94 -4.09 13.03
C PHE A 131 9.71 -4.99 13.26
N PHE A 132 9.93 -6.24 13.68
CA PHE A 132 8.84 -7.17 13.97
C PHE A 132 8.09 -6.82 15.27
N GLY A 133 8.77 -6.19 16.24
CA GLY A 133 8.13 -5.71 17.46
C GLY A 133 7.11 -4.60 17.19
N TYR A 134 7.48 -3.61 16.35
CA TYR A 134 6.58 -2.57 15.89
C TYR A 134 5.42 -3.15 15.08
N MET A 135 5.71 -4.07 14.14
CA MET A 135 4.69 -4.70 13.30
C MET A 135 3.64 -5.48 14.12
N ALA A 136 4.08 -6.22 15.14
CA ALA A 136 3.16 -6.91 16.04
C ALA A 136 2.29 -5.92 16.83
N TRP A 137 2.90 -4.84 17.33
CA TRP A 137 2.20 -3.80 18.09
C TRP A 137 1.18 -3.04 17.23
N SER A 138 1.59 -2.53 16.07
CA SER A 138 0.73 -1.80 15.13
C SER A 138 -0.36 -2.72 14.61
N GLY A 139 -0.04 -3.96 14.25
CA GLY A 139 -1.00 -4.94 13.75
C GLY A 139 -2.10 -5.27 14.77
N LEU A 140 -1.74 -5.42 16.05
CA LEU A 140 -2.71 -5.68 17.12
C LEU A 140 -3.75 -4.56 17.27
N VAL A 141 -3.35 -3.32 17.02
CA VAL A 141 -4.23 -2.15 17.14
C VAL A 141 -4.98 -1.87 15.84
N LEU A 142 -4.28 -1.90 14.70
CA LEU A 142 -4.78 -1.43 13.42
C LEU A 142 -5.59 -2.48 12.67
N LEU A 143 -5.22 -3.77 12.71
CA LEU A 143 -5.95 -4.81 11.98
C LEU A 143 -7.42 -4.94 12.40
N PRO A 144 -7.79 -4.85 13.70
CA PRO A 144 -9.20 -4.82 14.11
C PRO A 144 -9.95 -3.60 13.55
N LEU A 145 -9.30 -2.43 13.53
CA LEU A 145 -9.89 -1.22 12.96
C LEU A 145 -10.09 -1.36 11.44
N PHE A 146 -9.14 -1.96 10.74
CA PHE A 146 -9.27 -2.23 9.31
C PHE A 146 -10.37 -3.25 9.01
N ALA A 147 -10.55 -4.25 9.86
CA ALA A 147 -11.69 -5.17 9.77
C ALA A 147 -13.02 -4.43 9.92
N LEU A 148 -13.14 -3.51 10.89
CA LEU A 148 -14.33 -2.67 11.05
C LEU A 148 -14.56 -1.75 9.85
N VAL A 149 -13.51 -1.10 9.33
CA VAL A 149 -13.59 -0.29 8.11
C VAL A 149 -14.09 -1.14 6.93
N THR A 150 -13.59 -2.37 6.80
CA THR A 150 -14.01 -3.31 5.77
C THR A 150 -15.50 -3.60 5.86
N LEU A 151 -16.01 -3.90 7.07
CA LEU A 151 -17.42 -4.22 7.30
C LEU A 151 -18.37 -3.04 7.08
N ILE A 152 -17.91 -1.80 7.31
CA ILE A 152 -18.77 -0.62 7.19
C ILE A 152 -18.80 -0.09 5.76
N TRP A 153 -17.70 -0.18 5.02
CA TRP A 153 -17.52 0.53 3.74
C TRP A 153 -17.33 -0.38 2.52
N PHE A 154 -16.92 -1.63 2.70
CA PHE A 154 -16.48 -2.49 1.59
C PHE A 154 -17.16 -3.88 1.54
N VAL A 155 -18.09 -4.14 2.47
CA VAL A 155 -19.01 -5.29 2.52
C VAL A 155 -20.43 -4.75 2.46
#